data_AF-A0AA37GXF4-F1
#
_entry.id   AF-A0AA37GXF4-F1
#
_cell.length_a   1.000
_cell.length_b   1.000
_cell.length_c   1.000
_cell.angle_alpha   90.00
_cell.angle_beta   90.00
_cell.angle_gamma   90.00
#
_symmetry.space_group_name_H-M   'P 1'
#
loop_
_entity.id
_entity.type
_entity.pdbx_description
1 polymer ?
#
loop_
_entity_poly.entity_id
_entity_poly.type
_entity_poly.pdbx_seq_one_letter_code
_entity_poly.pdbx_strand_id
1 'polypeptide(L)'
;MPLGDLDDFDGELGPNEDKDDGLWSPFPPAPPAALVSPADKFSALVSLQDFSGFWAWADELFTILGISPRDVQSMVDKTVGGSSPLNASSTAAVVAFLRKSLADDRDSWEMMEEKAVAWLENELGDETRNVLAALERLF
;
A
#
# COMPACT_ATOMS: atom_id res chain seq x y z
N MET A 1 -60.69 -3.86 -38.04
CA MET A 1 -60.57 -4.78 -36.88
C MET A 1 -59.26 -5.53 -37.00
N PRO A 2 -58.56 -5.87 -35.90
CA PRO A 2 -58.75 -5.44 -34.50
C PRO A 2 -57.44 -4.84 -33.91
N LEU A 3 -57.22 -4.49 -32.65
CA LEU A 3 -57.80 -4.78 -31.31
C LEU A 3 -57.39 -3.56 -30.42
N GLY A 4 -58.24 -2.92 -29.60
CA GLY A 4 -58.45 -3.25 -28.17
C GLY A 4 -57.16 -3.05 -27.36
N ASP A 5 -57.02 -2.21 -26.34
CA ASP A 5 -57.88 -1.79 -25.21
C ASP A 5 -57.18 -0.56 -24.56
N LEU A 6 -57.87 0.42 -23.96
CA LEU A 6 -58.20 0.48 -22.51
C LEU A 6 -56.94 0.27 -21.63
N ASP A 7 -56.60 1.04 -20.61
CA ASP A 7 -57.27 2.07 -19.82
C ASP A 7 -56.16 2.58 -18.86
N ASP A 8 -56.38 3.73 -18.24
CA ASP A 8 -55.86 4.05 -16.89
C ASP A 8 -54.34 4.33 -16.73
N PHE A 9 -53.99 5.62 -16.64
CA PHE A 9 -53.42 6.13 -15.38
C PHE A 9 -53.52 7.65 -15.36
N ASP A 10 -54.57 8.12 -14.68
CA ASP A 10 -54.70 9.47 -14.17
C ASP A 10 -53.54 9.76 -13.20
N GLY A 11 -52.96 10.96 -13.27
CA GLY A 11 -51.80 11.33 -12.46
C GLY A 11 -51.47 12.80 -12.58
N GLU A 12 -52.46 13.64 -12.30
CA GLU A 12 -52.28 15.07 -12.10
C GLU A 12 -51.34 15.36 -10.90
N LEU A 13 -50.67 16.52 -10.99
CA LEU A 13 -50.09 17.33 -9.91
C LEU A 13 -48.62 17.08 -9.49
N GLY A 14 -47.80 18.09 -9.79
CA GLY A 14 -46.63 18.46 -8.99
C GLY A 14 -45.60 19.28 -9.74
N PRO A 15 -45.57 20.62 -9.61
CA PRO A 15 -44.46 21.44 -10.07
C PRO A 15 -43.33 21.46 -9.03
N ASN A 16 -42.09 21.27 -9.48
CA ASN A 16 -40.83 21.67 -8.83
C ASN A 16 -40.72 21.49 -7.31
N GLU A 17 -40.07 20.41 -6.89
CA GLU A 17 -39.23 20.43 -5.69
C GLU A 17 -37.84 19.87 -6.04
N ASP A 18 -36.94 20.79 -6.37
CA ASP A 18 -35.51 20.70 -6.03
C ASP A 18 -35.38 20.25 -4.56
N LYS A 19 -34.97 19.00 -4.33
CA LYS A 19 -34.36 18.60 -3.04
C LYS A 19 -33.63 17.25 -3.12
N ASP A 20 -32.31 17.36 -3.25
CA ASP A 20 -31.34 16.56 -2.50
C ASP A 20 -31.39 15.02 -2.65
N ASP A 21 -31.14 14.51 -3.85
CA ASP A 21 -30.70 13.12 -4.07
C ASP A 21 -29.33 13.07 -4.78
N GLY A 22 -28.37 13.73 -4.14
CA GLY A 22 -26.98 13.79 -4.60
C GLY A 22 -25.94 13.55 -3.51
N LEU A 23 -26.29 12.94 -2.38
CA LEU A 23 -25.32 12.47 -1.38
C LEU A 23 -24.58 11.22 -1.88
N TRP A 24 -23.98 11.31 -3.08
CA TRP A 24 -22.75 10.60 -3.37
C TRP A 24 -21.67 11.32 -2.55
N SER A 25 -21.39 10.80 -1.36
CA SER A 25 -20.17 11.11 -0.63
C SER A 25 -19.10 10.14 -1.11
N PRO A 26 -18.07 10.55 -1.88
CA PRO A 26 -17.05 9.62 -2.33
C PRO A 26 -16.07 9.16 -1.23
N PHE A 27 -16.14 9.67 0.00
CA PHE A 27 -15.15 9.33 1.02
C PHE A 27 -15.73 9.42 2.45
N PRO A 28 -15.52 8.42 3.32
CA PRO A 28 -15.79 8.59 4.75
C PRO A 28 -14.83 9.64 5.34
N PRO A 29 -15.23 10.39 6.39
CA PRO A 29 -14.33 11.29 7.09
C PRO A 29 -13.21 10.46 7.74
N ALA A 30 -11.95 10.87 7.50
CA ALA A 30 -10.77 10.22 8.07
C ALA A 30 -10.91 10.12 9.61
N PRO A 31 -10.68 8.94 10.22
CA PRO A 31 -10.70 8.83 11.66
C PRO A 31 -9.56 9.66 12.29
N PRO A 32 -9.84 10.35 13.41
CA PRO A 32 -8.85 11.16 14.10
C PRO A 32 -7.87 10.25 14.85
N ALA A 33 -6.59 10.31 14.49
CA ALA A 33 -5.45 9.97 15.36
C ALA A 33 -5.65 8.75 16.28
N ALA A 34 -6.00 7.60 15.71
CA ALA A 34 -6.05 6.33 16.44
C ALA A 34 -4.83 5.51 16.05
N LEU A 35 -4.06 5.10 17.06
CA LEU A 35 -3.11 3.98 17.09
C LEU A 35 -2.90 3.31 15.73
N VAL A 36 -1.80 3.66 15.04
CA VAL A 36 -1.47 3.22 13.67
C VAL A 36 -1.65 1.69 13.57
N SER A 37 -2.80 1.26 13.04
CA SER A 37 -3.10 -0.16 12.92
C SER A 37 -2.21 -0.73 11.80
N PRO A 38 -1.88 -2.02 11.80
CA PRO A 38 -1.06 -2.62 10.75
C PRO A 38 -1.64 -2.37 9.34
N ALA A 39 -2.96 -2.25 9.22
CA ALA A 39 -3.64 -1.85 7.98
C ALA A 39 -3.33 -0.40 7.54
N ASP A 40 -3.27 0.56 8.46
CA ASP A 40 -2.87 1.95 8.15
C ASP A 40 -1.40 2.03 7.73
N LYS A 41 -0.54 1.24 8.38
CA LYS A 41 0.88 1.13 8.01
C LYS A 41 1.04 0.59 6.60
N PHE A 42 0.29 -0.46 6.25
CA PHE A 42 0.28 -1.00 4.90
C PHE A 42 -0.16 0.04 3.87
N SER A 43 -1.29 0.72 4.12
CA SER A 43 -1.82 1.73 3.20
C SER A 43 -0.83 2.89 2.99
N ALA A 44 -0.12 3.31 4.04
CA ALA A 44 0.94 4.30 3.95
C ALA A 44 2.12 3.78 3.11
N LEU A 45 2.60 2.55 3.35
CA LEU A 45 3.69 1.95 2.56
C LEU A 45 3.33 1.84 1.07
N VAL A 46 2.10 1.45 0.75
CA VAL A 46 1.58 1.40 -0.63
C VAL A 46 1.59 2.80 -1.26
N SER A 47 1.20 3.82 -0.50
CA SER A 47 1.18 5.21 -0.99
C SER A 47 2.58 5.80 -1.17
N LEU A 48 3.57 5.34 -0.39
CA LEU A 48 4.97 5.74 -0.52
C LEU A 48 5.72 4.97 -1.62
N GLN A 49 5.15 3.89 -2.17
CA GLN A 49 5.82 3.12 -3.20
C GLN A 49 5.95 3.94 -4.49
N ASP A 50 7.16 3.99 -5.04
CA ASP A 50 7.38 4.56 -6.37
C ASP A 50 6.77 3.67 -7.46
N PHE A 51 6.38 4.24 -8.60
CA PHE A 51 5.85 3.48 -9.73
C PHE A 51 6.80 2.37 -10.20
N SER A 52 8.11 2.57 -10.07
CA SER A 52 9.15 1.59 -10.36
C SER A 52 9.21 0.42 -9.36
N GLY A 53 8.46 0.48 -8.26
CA GLY A 53 8.38 -0.60 -7.26
C GLY A 53 9.37 -0.49 -6.11
N PHE A 54 10.14 0.61 -6.03
CA PHE A 54 11.07 0.86 -4.94
C PHE A 54 10.50 1.85 -3.92
N TRP A 55 11.14 1.89 -2.75
CA TRP A 55 10.90 2.92 -1.76
C TRP A 55 12.12 3.81 -1.61
N ALA A 56 11.90 5.11 -1.71
CA ALA A 56 12.93 6.09 -1.41
C ALA A 56 13.28 6.05 0.08
N TRP A 57 14.54 6.35 0.39
CA TRP A 57 14.99 6.52 1.77
C TRP A 57 14.33 7.75 2.40
N ALA A 58 13.25 7.52 3.14
CA ALA A 58 12.46 8.56 3.80
C ALA A 58 12.28 8.26 5.28
N ASP A 59 12.39 9.27 6.13
CA ASP A 59 12.21 9.13 7.58
C ASP A 59 10.80 8.65 7.95
N GLU A 60 9.79 9.08 7.17
CA GLU A 60 8.40 8.65 7.31
C GLU A 60 8.25 7.13 7.12
N LEU A 61 8.97 6.54 6.16
CA LEU A 61 8.97 5.11 5.92
C LEU A 61 9.50 4.32 7.11
N PHE A 62 10.64 4.75 7.68
CA PHE A 62 11.19 4.13 8.88
C PHE A 62 10.30 4.32 10.11
N THR A 63 9.62 5.46 10.19
CA THR A 63 8.61 5.73 11.23
C THR A 63 7.42 4.77 11.13
N ILE A 64 6.92 4.50 9.92
CA ILE A 64 5.83 3.55 9.68
C ILE A 64 6.26 2.12 10.06
N LEU A 65 7.46 1.72 9.62
CA LEU A 65 8.06 0.41 9.92
C LEU A 65 8.38 0.23 11.41
N GLY A 66 8.64 1.34 12.13
CA GLY A 66 9.02 1.32 13.54
C GLY A 66 10.44 0.85 13.79
N ILE A 67 11.34 1.01 12.82
CA ILE A 67 12.75 0.57 12.89
C ILE A 67 13.70 1.74 12.69
N SER A 68 14.92 1.64 13.23
CA SER A 68 15.92 2.67 12.96
C SER A 68 16.47 2.53 11.54
N PRO A 69 16.53 3.61 10.74
CA PRO A 69 17.19 3.59 9.44
C PRO A 69 18.64 3.10 9.54
N ARG A 70 19.35 3.48 10.61
CA ARG A 70 20.72 3.04 10.87
C ARG A 70 20.86 1.52 11.02
N ASP A 71 19.90 0.86 11.67
CA ASP A 71 19.94 -0.59 11.85
C ASP A 71 19.76 -1.31 10.51
N VAL A 72 18.82 -0.83 9.68
CA VAL A 72 18.59 -1.34 8.32
C VAL A 72 19.86 -1.20 7.48
N GLN A 73 20.41 0.01 7.38
CA GLN A 73 21.61 0.25 6.57
C GLN A 73 22.80 -0.57 7.06
N SER A 74 23.04 -0.61 8.37
CA SER A 74 24.12 -1.42 8.95
C SER A 74 23.92 -2.91 8.67
N MET A 75 22.68 -3.42 8.68
CA MET A 75 22.39 -4.81 8.35
C MET A 75 22.64 -5.12 6.87
N VAL A 76 22.19 -4.22 5.99
CA VAL A 76 22.35 -4.37 4.55
C VAL A 76 23.83 -4.29 4.17
N ASP A 77 24.57 -3.31 4.70
CA ASP A 77 26.00 -3.10 4.43
C ASP A 77 26.85 -4.30 4.89
N LYS A 78 26.54 -4.85 6.07
CA LYS A 78 27.16 -6.09 6.56
C LYS A 78 26.86 -7.29 5.68
N THR A 79 25.65 -7.36 5.14
CA THR A 79 25.23 -8.48 4.30
C THR A 79 25.87 -8.42 2.93
N VAL A 80 25.91 -7.22 2.33
CA VAL A 80 26.48 -6.97 1.00
C VAL A 80 28.03 -6.91 1.01
N GLY A 81 28.62 -6.78 2.20
CA GLY A 81 30.07 -6.57 2.35
C GLY A 81 30.57 -5.19 1.90
N GLY A 82 29.71 -4.16 1.88
CA GLY A 82 30.05 -2.82 1.42
C GLY A 82 28.87 -1.83 1.41
N SER A 83 29.07 -0.64 0.85
CA SER A 83 28.03 0.40 0.85
C SER A 83 26.94 0.13 -0.19
N SER A 84 25.78 -0.35 0.27
CA SER A 84 24.58 -0.49 -0.57
C SER A 84 23.85 0.82 -0.83
N PRO A 85 23.10 0.93 -1.95
CA PRO A 85 22.23 2.07 -2.17
C PRO A 85 21.15 2.18 -1.09
N LEU A 86 20.91 3.42 -0.63
CA LEU A 86 19.91 3.72 0.40
C LEU A 86 18.51 3.24 -0.03
N ASN A 87 18.16 3.43 -1.30
CA ASN A 87 16.88 3.00 -1.85
C ASN A 87 16.72 1.47 -1.80
N ALA A 88 17.79 0.71 -2.02
CA ALA A 88 17.77 -0.74 -1.85
C ALA A 88 17.62 -1.16 -0.40
N SER A 89 18.30 -0.47 0.52
CA SER A 89 18.14 -0.73 1.95
C SER A 89 16.70 -0.48 2.43
N SER A 90 16.08 0.62 1.98
CA SER A 90 14.69 0.97 2.31
C SER A 90 13.70 -0.04 1.72
N THR A 91 13.87 -0.36 0.43
CA THR A 91 13.01 -1.29 -0.29
C THR A 91 13.06 -2.68 0.32
N ALA A 92 14.26 -3.17 0.64
CA ALA A 92 14.43 -4.46 1.30
C ALA A 92 13.80 -4.50 2.70
N ALA A 93 13.87 -3.39 3.45
CA ALA A 93 13.22 -3.29 4.76
C ALA A 93 11.70 -3.33 4.67
N VAL A 94 11.11 -2.65 3.69
CA VAL A 94 9.66 -2.72 3.44
C VAL A 94 9.24 -4.13 3.06
N VAL A 95 9.93 -4.77 2.12
CA VAL A 95 9.59 -6.14 1.71
C VAL A 95 9.67 -7.10 2.89
N ALA A 96 10.74 -7.03 3.70
CA ALA A 96 10.87 -7.85 4.90
C ALA A 96 9.75 -7.59 5.91
N PHE A 97 9.33 -6.32 6.09
CA PHE A 97 8.20 -5.97 6.93
C PHE A 97 6.87 -6.50 6.39
N LEU A 98 6.60 -6.40 5.10
CA LEU A 98 5.37 -6.92 4.49
C LEU A 98 5.26 -8.43 4.72
N ARG A 99 6.34 -9.17 4.47
CA ARG A 99 6.40 -10.63 4.70
C ARG A 99 6.22 -11.02 6.17
N LYS A 100 6.61 -10.16 7.11
CA LYS A 100 6.52 -10.42 8.56
C LYS A 100 5.23 -9.94 9.19
N SER A 101 4.81 -8.73 8.88
CA SER A 101 3.67 -8.05 9.49
C SER A 101 2.35 -8.36 8.80
N LEU A 102 2.37 -8.71 7.51
CA LEU A 102 1.18 -8.90 6.68
C LEU A 102 1.21 -10.26 5.96
N ALA A 103 1.84 -11.26 6.58
CA ALA A 103 1.92 -12.62 6.02
C ALA A 103 0.54 -13.20 5.65
N ASP A 104 -0.49 -12.87 6.43
CA ASP A 104 -1.88 -13.30 6.19
C ASP A 104 -2.53 -12.63 4.98
N ASP A 105 -2.10 -11.42 4.60
CA ASP A 105 -2.62 -10.62 3.49
C ASP A 105 -1.70 -10.65 2.26
N ARG A 106 -0.95 -11.75 2.07
CA ARG A 106 0.04 -11.87 0.99
C ARG A 106 -0.52 -11.58 -0.39
N ASP A 107 -1.72 -12.04 -0.72
CA ASP A 107 -2.38 -11.73 -2.00
C ASP A 107 -2.51 -10.21 -2.27
N SER A 108 -2.60 -9.39 -1.23
CA SER A 108 -2.74 -7.93 -1.36
C SER A 108 -1.43 -7.22 -1.71
N TRP A 109 -0.26 -7.81 -1.40
CA TRP A 109 1.05 -7.18 -1.61
C TRP A 109 2.05 -8.05 -2.37
N GLU A 110 1.69 -9.26 -2.80
CA GLU A 110 2.55 -10.15 -3.58
C GLU A 110 3.10 -9.45 -4.82
N MET A 111 2.25 -8.83 -5.63
CA MET A 111 2.70 -8.09 -6.83
C MET A 111 3.60 -6.90 -6.49
N MET A 112 3.39 -6.30 -5.31
CA MET A 112 4.18 -5.18 -4.83
C MET A 112 5.57 -5.65 -4.40
N GLU A 113 5.64 -6.76 -3.66
CA GLU A 113 6.88 -7.45 -3.31
C GLU A 113 7.62 -7.87 -4.57
N GLU A 114 6.98 -8.56 -5.52
CA GLU A 114 7.65 -9.07 -6.72
C GLU A 114 8.34 -7.96 -7.50
N LYS A 115 7.68 -6.81 -7.68
CA LYS A 115 8.29 -5.63 -8.32
C LYS A 115 9.47 -5.10 -7.53
N ALA A 116 9.33 -5.00 -6.21
CA ALA A 116 10.38 -4.51 -5.33
C ALA A 116 11.59 -5.44 -5.30
N VAL A 117 11.36 -6.75 -5.24
CA VAL A 117 12.40 -7.78 -5.29
C VAL A 117 13.10 -7.76 -6.63
N ALA A 118 12.37 -7.69 -7.76
CA ALA A 118 12.98 -7.57 -9.08
C ALA A 118 13.86 -6.31 -9.21
N TRP A 119 13.42 -5.20 -8.61
CA TRP A 119 14.22 -3.97 -8.55
C TRP A 119 15.47 -4.14 -7.67
N LEU A 120 15.33 -4.79 -6.51
CA LEU A 120 16.46 -5.10 -5.63
C LEU A 120 17.46 -6.04 -6.29
N GLU A 121 17.01 -7.06 -7.02
CA GLU A 121 17.87 -7.97 -7.77
C GLU A 121 18.65 -7.23 -8.87
N ASN A 122 18.08 -6.17 -9.45
CA ASN A 122 18.80 -5.31 -10.37
C ASN A 122 19.88 -4.46 -9.67
N GLU A 123 19.67 -4.03 -8.42
CA GLU A 123 20.60 -3.17 -7.68
C GLU A 123 21.67 -3.94 -6.88
N LEU A 124 21.29 -5.03 -6.23
CA LEU A 124 22.10 -5.84 -5.30
C LEU A 124 22.48 -7.20 -5.87
N GLY A 125 21.86 -7.64 -6.98
CA GLY A 125 22.10 -8.97 -7.53
C GLY A 125 21.72 -10.10 -6.57
N ASP A 126 22.59 -11.10 -6.49
CA ASP A 126 22.44 -12.29 -5.65
C ASP A 126 22.32 -11.98 -4.14
N GLU A 127 22.75 -10.79 -3.71
CA GLU A 127 22.74 -10.40 -2.30
C GLU A 127 21.35 -10.00 -1.81
N THR A 128 20.43 -9.70 -2.72
CA THR A 128 19.02 -9.38 -2.43
C THR A 128 18.40 -10.37 -1.47
N ARG A 129 18.56 -11.66 -1.75
CA ARG A 129 17.95 -12.74 -0.95
C ARG A 129 18.54 -12.82 0.46
N ASN A 130 19.85 -12.58 0.58
CA ASN A 130 20.54 -12.52 1.86
C ASN A 130 20.10 -11.30 2.67
N VAL A 131 19.99 -10.13 2.03
CA VAL A 131 19.57 -8.88 2.67
C VAL A 131 18.14 -9.00 3.19
N LEU A 132 17.22 -9.53 2.38
CA LEU A 132 15.84 -9.77 2.79
C LEU A 132 15.78 -10.72 4.00
N ALA A 133 16.48 -11.86 3.94
CA ALA A 133 16.51 -12.82 5.03
C ALA A 133 17.16 -12.25 6.32
N ALA A 134 18.11 -11.32 6.19
CA ALA A 134 18.71 -10.63 7.32
C ALA A 134 17.75 -9.61 7.95
N LEU A 135 17.04 -8.84 7.12
CA LEU A 135 16.06 -7.85 7.58
C LEU A 135 14.79 -8.48 8.16
N GLU A 136 14.36 -9.62 7.63
CA GLU A 136 13.27 -10.41 8.22
C GLU A 136 13.57 -10.88 9.64
N ARG A 137 14.83 -10.94 10.07
CA ARG A 137 15.15 -11.26 11.48
C ARG A 137 14.99 -10.06 12.41
N LEU A 138 14.87 -8.87 11.83
CA LEU A 138 14.74 -7.59 12.51
C LEU A 138 13.26 -7.29 12.85
N PHE A 139 12.32 -7.95 12.18
CA PHE A 139 10.87 -7.86 12.38
C PHE A 139 10.29 -9.17 12.93
#